data_AF-A0A1X7VJN0-F1
#
_entry.id   AF-A0A1X7VJN0-F1
#
_cell.length_a   1.000
_cell.length_b   1.000
_cell.length_c   1.000
_cell.angle_alpha   90.00
_cell.angle_beta   90.00
_cell.angle_gamma   90.00
#
_symmetry.space_group_name_H-M   'P 1'
#
loop_
_entity.id
_entity.type
_entity.pdbx_description
1 polymer ?
#
loop_
_entity_poly.entity_id
_entity_poly.type
_entity_poly.pdbx_seq_one_letter_code
_entity_poly.pdbx_strand_id
1 'polypeptide(L)'
;MPSSRTLIASQSSCNNDVSDKVKKSLENVGKVFVDDLTDISIDELIEVAQTNTEEYERAISSTSLGHVVVLRRDPEDRLINNYNENLLLAWQANHDIQFFNNAYACVMYVAS
;
A
#
# COMPACT_ATOMS: atom_id res chain seq x y z
N MET A 1 1.38 -2.13 0.83
CA MET A 1 0.32 -3.04 0.36
C MET A 1 0.49 -3.18 -1.14
N PRO A 2 0.47 -4.41 -1.69
CA PRO A 2 0.46 -4.59 -3.13
C PRO A 2 -0.81 -4.00 -3.74
N SER A 3 -0.73 -3.60 -5.00
CA SER A 3 -1.83 -2.97 -5.71
C SER A 3 -1.67 -3.19 -7.20
N SER A 4 -2.75 -3.54 -7.89
CA SER A 4 -2.75 -3.75 -9.34
C SER A 4 -2.54 -2.44 -10.12
N ARG A 5 -2.74 -1.28 -9.48
CA ARG A 5 -2.53 0.05 -10.06
C ARG A 5 -2.00 1.07 -9.05
N THR A 6 -1.30 2.09 -9.54
CA THR A 6 -0.92 3.24 -8.71
C THR A 6 -2.14 4.11 -8.45
N LEU A 7 -2.39 4.46 -7.19
CA LEU A 7 -3.53 5.26 -6.77
C LEU A 7 -3.16 6.19 -5.62
N ILE A 8 -3.97 7.24 -5.45
CA ILE A 8 -3.84 8.17 -4.33
C ILE A 8 -4.90 7.79 -3.31
N ALA A 9 -4.46 7.25 -2.18
CA ALA A 9 -5.32 7.04 -1.03
C ALA A 9 -5.67 8.40 -0.43
N SER A 10 -6.92 8.57 -0.03
CA SER A 10 -7.40 9.82 0.57
C SER A 10 -8.20 9.53 1.83
N GLN A 11 -8.33 10.54 2.68
CA GLN A 11 -9.18 10.45 3.85
C GLN A 11 -10.63 10.37 3.41
N SER A 12 -11.17 9.16 3.40
CA SER A 12 -12.59 8.93 3.16
C SER A 12 -13.36 9.43 4.38
N SER A 13 -14.32 10.34 4.18
CA SER A 13 -15.20 10.88 5.23
C SER A 13 -16.19 9.86 5.82
N CYS A 14 -15.91 8.56 5.70
CA CYS A 14 -16.87 7.48 5.89
C CYS A 14 -17.07 7.06 7.34
N ASN A 15 -18.32 6.72 7.67
CA ASN A 15 -18.81 6.21 8.97
C ASN A 15 -17.92 5.14 9.60
N ASN A 16 -17.87 5.11 10.94
CA ASN A 16 -17.01 4.22 11.73
C ASN A 16 -17.12 2.73 11.31
N ASP A 17 -18.33 2.25 11.01
CA ASP A 17 -18.56 0.85 10.58
C ASP A 17 -17.85 0.47 9.27
N VAL A 18 -17.68 1.41 8.34
CA VAL A 18 -16.97 1.18 7.07
C VAL A 18 -15.47 1.13 7.31
N SER A 19 -14.96 1.99 8.19
CA SER A 19 -13.56 2.03 8.59
C SER A 19 -13.11 0.71 9.24
N ASP A 20 -13.95 0.12 10.09
CA ASP A 20 -13.62 -1.12 10.79
C ASP A 20 -13.63 -2.34 9.87
N LYS A 21 -14.57 -2.39 8.92
CA LYS A 21 -14.56 -3.42 7.86
C LYS A 21 -13.30 -3.33 7.00
N VAL A 22 -12.94 -2.13 6.59
CA VAL A 22 -11.74 -1.85 5.79
C VAL A 22 -10.46 -2.29 6.52
N LYS A 23 -10.32 -1.93 7.80
CA LYS A 23 -9.18 -2.35 8.62
C LYS A 23 -9.09 -3.86 8.73
N LYS A 24 -10.24 -4.53 8.92
CA LYS A 24 -10.31 -5.98 9.01
C LYS A 24 -9.88 -6.67 7.72
N SER A 25 -10.31 -6.17 6.56
CA SER A 25 -9.88 -6.67 5.26
C SER A 25 -8.37 -6.53 5.06
N LEU A 26 -7.79 -5.37 5.43
CA LEU A 26 -6.35 -5.14 5.40
C LEU A 26 -5.58 -6.07 6.35
N GLU A 27 -6.11 -6.31 7.55
CA GLU A 27 -5.48 -7.20 8.54
C GLU A 27 -5.49 -8.66 8.07
N ASN A 28 -6.57 -9.10 7.44
CA ASN A 28 -6.67 -10.44 6.86
C ASN A 28 -5.61 -10.65 5.78
N VAL A 29 -5.51 -9.71 4.84
CA VAL A 29 -4.47 -9.74 3.80
C VAL A 29 -3.06 -9.69 4.43
N GLY A 30 -2.89 -8.91 5.50
CA GLY A 30 -1.68 -8.86 6.31
C GLY A 30 -1.26 -10.21 6.90
N LYS A 31 -2.21 -11.06 7.29
CA LYS A 31 -1.93 -12.40 7.86
C LYS A 31 -1.46 -13.39 6.81
N VAL A 32 -2.04 -13.36 5.60
CA VAL A 32 -1.65 -14.25 4.48
C VAL A 32 -0.16 -14.08 4.14
N PHE A 33 0.35 -12.87 4.31
CA PHE A 33 1.75 -12.53 4.04
C PHE A 33 2.78 -13.10 5.02
N VAL A 34 2.35 -13.55 6.21
CA VAL A 34 3.24 -14.13 7.23
C VAL A 34 3.63 -15.56 6.87
N ASP A 35 2.83 -16.24 6.03
CA ASP A 35 3.00 -17.65 5.69
C ASP A 35 3.89 -17.91 4.44
N ASP A 36 4.75 -16.94 4.08
CA ASP A 36 5.74 -17.03 2.97
C ASP A 36 5.18 -17.39 1.57
N LEU A 37 3.91 -17.11 1.32
CA LEU A 37 3.35 -17.12 -0.03
C LEU A 37 3.82 -15.87 -0.78
N THR A 38 5.03 -15.90 -1.34
CA THR A 38 5.62 -14.79 -2.09
C THR A 38 5.25 -14.83 -3.57
N ASP A 39 5.08 -16.01 -4.16
CA ASP A 39 4.93 -16.19 -5.62
C ASP A 39 3.46 -16.31 -6.04
N ILE A 40 2.59 -15.44 -5.51
CA ILE A 40 1.15 -15.42 -5.82
C ILE A 40 0.74 -14.11 -6.49
N SER A 41 -0.22 -14.19 -7.41
CA SER A 41 -0.83 -13.00 -8.00
C SER A 41 -1.63 -12.21 -6.96
N ILE A 42 -1.86 -10.92 -7.22
CA ILE A 42 -2.72 -10.07 -6.37
C ILE A 42 -4.13 -10.65 -6.27
N ASP A 43 -4.66 -11.21 -7.35
CA ASP A 43 -6.01 -11.80 -7.35
C ASP A 43 -6.07 -13.06 -6.47
N GLU A 44 -5.06 -13.93 -6.57
CA GLU A 44 -4.94 -15.14 -5.73
C GLU A 44 -4.76 -14.77 -4.26
N LEU A 45 -3.99 -13.71 -3.96
CA LEU A 45 -3.83 -13.19 -2.62
C LEU A 45 -5.18 -12.72 -2.03
N ILE A 46 -5.98 -12.02 -2.82
CA ILE A 46 -7.31 -11.54 -2.40
C ILE A 46 -8.26 -12.71 -2.15
N GLU A 47 -8.20 -13.76 -2.98
CA GLU A 47 -8.95 -15.00 -2.78
C GLU A 47 -8.54 -15.73 -1.50
N VAL A 48 -7.23 -15.88 -1.24
CA VAL A 48 -6.71 -16.50 -0.01
C VAL A 48 -7.12 -15.68 1.22
N ALA A 49 -7.13 -14.35 1.11
CA ALA A 49 -7.56 -13.45 2.16
C ALA A 49 -9.09 -13.39 2.35
N GLN A 50 -9.87 -14.18 1.59
CA GLN A 50 -11.33 -14.25 1.65
C GLN A 50 -12.00 -12.88 1.54
N THR A 51 -11.48 -12.01 0.67
CA THR A 51 -11.97 -10.65 0.47
C THR A 51 -12.35 -10.44 -0.99
N ASN A 52 -13.22 -9.46 -1.29
CA ASN A 52 -13.55 -9.08 -2.67
C ASN A 52 -12.55 -8.05 -3.23
N THR A 53 -12.24 -8.11 -4.52
CA THR A 53 -11.30 -7.19 -5.18
C THR A 53 -11.69 -5.72 -4.99
N GLU A 54 -12.98 -5.39 -5.11
CA GLU A 54 -13.46 -4.02 -4.93
C GLU A 54 -13.35 -3.53 -3.48
N GLU A 55 -13.52 -4.43 -2.51
CA GLU A 55 -13.38 -4.11 -1.09
C GLU A 55 -11.92 -3.88 -0.73
N TYR A 56 -11.02 -4.68 -1.30
CA TYR A 56 -9.59 -4.50 -1.17
C TYR A 56 -9.14 -3.17 -1.79
N GLU A 57 -9.53 -2.87 -3.02
CA GLU A 57 -9.20 -1.61 -3.68
C GLU A 57 -9.72 -0.41 -2.88
N ARG A 58 -10.95 -0.50 -2.36
CA ARG A 58 -11.51 0.53 -1.49
C ARG A 58 -10.71 0.67 -0.20
N ALA A 59 -10.29 -0.44 0.40
CA ALA A 59 -9.49 -0.46 1.61
C ALA A 59 -8.14 0.24 1.40
N ILE A 60 -7.39 -0.10 0.36
CA ILE A 60 -6.09 0.52 0.05
C ILE A 60 -6.22 1.98 -0.39
N SER A 61 -7.36 2.39 -0.95
CA SER A 61 -7.66 3.79 -1.31
C SER A 61 -8.06 4.66 -0.13
N SER A 62 -8.31 4.05 1.03
CA SER A 62 -8.67 4.77 2.25
C SER A 62 -7.45 4.96 3.14
N THR A 63 -7.38 6.10 3.82
CA THR A 63 -6.28 6.40 4.73
C THR A 63 -6.80 7.20 5.93
N SER A 64 -6.21 6.96 7.10
CA SER A 64 -6.57 7.67 8.34
C SER A 64 -6.04 9.11 8.37
N LEU A 65 -4.95 9.39 7.66
CA LEU A 65 -4.19 10.64 7.71
C LEU A 65 -3.86 11.16 6.30
N GLY A 66 -4.59 12.19 5.86
CA GLY A 66 -4.26 12.94 4.64
C GLY A 66 -4.33 12.12 3.34
N HIS A 67 -3.40 12.38 2.42
CA HIS A 67 -3.26 11.60 1.20
C HIS A 67 -1.96 10.79 1.21
N VAL A 68 -2.00 9.59 0.66
CA VAL A 68 -0.85 8.68 0.56
C VAL A 68 -0.81 8.13 -0.85
N VAL A 69 0.37 8.13 -1.48
CA VAL A 69 0.55 7.50 -2.80
C VAL A 69 0.80 6.02 -2.60
N VAL A 70 -0.11 5.20 -3.10
CA VAL A 70 0.02 3.74 -3.15
C VAL A 70 0.50 3.38 -4.56
N LEU A 71 1.70 2.80 -4.66
CA LEU A 71 2.27 2.39 -5.95
C LEU A 71 1.68 1.05 -6.40
N ARG A 72 1.62 0.84 -7.72
CA ARG A 72 1.46 -0.51 -8.28
C ARG A 72 2.62 -1.38 -7.80
N ARG A 73 2.31 -2.50 -7.14
CA ARG A 73 3.31 -3.47 -6.65
C ARG A 73 2.71 -4.85 -6.64
N ASP A 74 3.48 -5.82 -7.09
CA ASP A 74 3.17 -7.23 -6.95
C ASP A 74 3.50 -7.69 -5.51
N PRO A 75 2.90 -8.79 -5.01
CA PRO A 75 3.12 -9.28 -3.65
C PRO A 75 4.61 -9.54 -3.33
N GLU A 76 5.38 -9.97 -4.32
CA GLU A 76 6.83 -10.19 -4.28
C GLU A 76 7.60 -8.89 -3.96
N ASP A 77 7.19 -7.78 -4.56
CA ASP A 77 7.86 -6.48 -4.44
C ASP A 77 7.51 -5.72 -3.14
N ARG A 78 6.82 -6.35 -2.19
CA ARG A 78 6.35 -5.69 -0.96
C ARG A 78 7.48 -5.09 -0.12
N LEU A 79 8.68 -5.69 -0.17
CA LEU A 79 9.86 -5.28 0.60
C LEU A 79 10.73 -4.27 -0.14
N ILE A 80 10.41 -3.98 -1.41
CA ILE A 80 11.19 -3.08 -2.27
C ILE A 80 10.40 -1.79 -2.48
N ASN A 81 11.10 -0.67 -2.44
CA ASN A 81 10.51 0.64 -2.62
C ASN A 81 10.60 1.12 -4.07
N ASN A 82 9.64 0.72 -4.91
CA ASN A 82 9.66 0.99 -6.34
C ASN A 82 9.18 2.40 -6.77
N TYR A 83 9.69 3.46 -6.14
CA TYR A 83 9.40 4.83 -6.60
C TYR A 83 10.19 5.22 -7.86
N ASN A 84 11.35 4.59 -8.09
CA ASN A 84 12.16 4.83 -9.27
C ASN A 84 12.90 3.55 -9.68
N GLU A 85 12.35 2.86 -10.68
CA GLU A 85 12.90 1.63 -11.24
C GLU A 85 14.34 1.80 -11.75
N ASN A 86 14.64 2.93 -12.40
CA ASN A 86 15.98 3.19 -12.91
C ASN A 86 17.02 3.31 -11.79
N LEU A 87 16.64 3.95 -10.68
CA LEU A 87 17.52 4.10 -9.52
C LEU A 87 17.71 2.77 -8.78
N LEU A 88 16.63 1.98 -8.67
CA LEU A 88 16.71 0.62 -8.15
C LEU A 88 17.65 -0.26 -8.97
N LEU A 89 17.56 -0.21 -10.31
CA LEU A 89 18.44 -0.97 -11.20
C LEU A 89 19.90 -0.48 -11.14
N ALA A 90 20.11 0.84 -11.08
CA ALA A 90 21.45 1.43 -11.07
C ALA A 90 22.20 1.19 -9.75
N TRP A 91 21.51 1.32 -8.61
CA TRP A 91 22.13 1.18 -7.28
C TRP A 91 21.99 -0.26 -6.74
N GLN A 92 21.05 -1.07 -7.24
CA GLN A 92 20.79 -2.44 -6.79
C GLN A 92 20.53 -2.55 -5.27
N ALA A 93 19.93 -1.51 -4.70
CA ALA A 93 19.62 -1.41 -3.27
C ALA A 93 18.29 -0.67 -3.09
N ASN A 94 17.62 -0.88 -1.95
CA ASN A 94 16.39 -0.17 -1.64
C ASN A 94 16.65 1.30 -1.34
N HIS A 95 15.83 2.19 -1.89
CA HIS A 95 15.97 3.65 -1.73
C HIS A 95 14.94 4.21 -0.78
N ASP A 96 15.39 5.05 0.16
CA ASP A 96 14.50 5.84 1.00
C ASP A 96 14.08 7.12 0.26
N ILE A 97 13.26 6.95 -0.77
CA ILE A 97 12.64 8.04 -1.53
C ILE A 97 11.12 7.87 -1.50
N GLN A 98 10.38 8.99 -1.58
CA GLN A 98 8.92 8.98 -1.64
C GLN A 98 8.41 10.29 -2.25
N PHE A 99 7.18 10.26 -2.79
CA PHE A 99 6.51 11.48 -3.23
C PHE A 99 6.13 12.34 -2.01
N PHE A 100 6.37 13.64 -2.10
CA PHE A 100 5.93 14.58 -1.07
C PHE A 100 4.43 14.87 -1.25
N ASN A 101 3.65 14.67 -0.19
CA ASN A 101 2.22 14.94 -0.22
C ASN A 101 1.83 16.29 0.42
N ASN A 102 2.70 16.86 1.24
CA ASN A 102 2.51 18.14 1.89
C ASN A 102 3.86 18.82 2.13
N ALA A 103 3.98 20.11 1.80
CA ALA A 103 5.19 20.89 2.04
C ALA A 103 5.60 20.90 3.53
N TYR A 104 4.64 20.93 4.46
CA TYR A 104 4.92 20.85 5.89
C TYR A 104 5.59 19.52 6.27
N ALA A 105 5.10 18.40 5.72
CA ALA A 105 5.67 17.08 5.99
C ALA A 105 7.11 16.97 5.48
N CYS A 106 7.42 17.60 4.33
CA CYS A 106 8.78 17.70 3.81
C CYS A 106 9.70 18.48 4.76
N VAL A 107 9.27 19.68 5.19
CA VAL A 107 10.07 20.50 6.12
C VAL A 107 10.31 19.77 7.45
N MET A 108 9.28 19.14 8.01
CA MET A 108 9.40 18.35 9.24
C MET A 108 10.37 17.18 9.08
N TYR A 109 10.36 16.47 7.95
CA TYR A 109 11.30 15.36 7.70
C TYR A 109 12.76 15.85 7.65
N VAL A 110 13.01 17.03 7.06
CA VAL A 110 14.36 17.61 6.98
C VAL A 110 14.80 18.22 8.32
N ALA A 111 13.86 18.75 9.10
CA ALA A 111 14.16 19.50 10.32
C ALA A 111 14.15 18.65 11.61
N SER A 112 13.63 17.41 11.56
CA SER A 112 13.62 16.47 12.69
C SER A 112 14.88 15.60 12.73
#